data_AF-A0A3A5MBW1-F1
#
_entry.id   AF-A0A3A5MBW1-F1
#
_cell.length_a   1.000
_cell.length_b   1.000
_cell.length_c   1.000
_cell.angle_alpha   90.00
_cell.angle_beta   90.00
_cell.angle_gamma   90.00
#
_symmetry.space_group_name_H-M   'P 1'
#
loop_
_entity.id
_entity.type
_entity.pdbx_description
1 polymer ?
#
loop_
_entity_poly.entity_id
_entity_poly.type
_entity_poly.pdbx_seq_one_letter_code
_entity_poly.pdbx_strand_id
1 'polypeptide(L)' 'MNSRLTPAEQFPADLLVLDDTEIQVLHSRIQRQLDHEYACALEADPETEFRHAELIEEFDRRDAQPSTRRPALHLMAEL' A
#
# COMPACT_ATOMS: atom_id res chain seq x y z
N MET A 1 1.59 18.08 4.39
CA MET A 1 1.55 16.88 3.53
C MET A 1 0.13 16.70 3.04
N ASN A 2 -0.07 16.46 1.74
CA ASN A 2 -1.38 16.15 1.19
C ASN A 2 -1.79 14.73 1.65
N SER A 3 -2.98 14.59 2.23
CA SER A 3 -3.49 13.30 2.72
C SER A 3 -3.99 12.39 1.59
N ARG A 4 -4.10 12.92 0.37
CA ARG A 4 -4.46 12.21 -0.86
C ARG A 4 -3.25 12.10 -1.79
N LEU A 5 -3.37 11.23 -2.79
CA LEU A 5 -2.44 11.14 -3.92
C LEU A 5 -3.25 11.27 -5.21
N THR A 6 -3.19 12.42 -5.85
CA THR A 6 -3.91 12.68 -7.11
C THR A 6 -3.31 11.87 -8.26
N PRO A 7 -4.06 11.59 -9.34
CA PRO A 7 -3.57 10.83 -10.48
C PRO A 7 -2.34 11.48 -11.16
N ALA A 8 -2.21 12.81 -11.09
CA ALA A 8 -1.07 13.54 -11.66
C ALA A 8 0.19 13.53 -10.77
N GLU A 9 0.08 13.13 -9.49
CA GLU A 9 1.25 13.02 -8.61
C GLU A 9 2.09 11.80 -8.96
N GLN A 10 3.40 11.90 -8.68
CA GLN A 10 4.33 10.79 -8.88
C GLN A 10 3.92 9.57 -8.06
N PHE A 11 3.99 8.41 -8.70
CA PHE A 11 3.77 7.11 -8.10
C PHE A 11 5.04 6.25 -8.23
N PRO A 12 5.40 5.45 -7.23
CA PRO A 12 6.56 4.55 -7.30
C PRO A 12 6.42 3.58 -8.49
N ALA A 13 7.46 3.48 -9.31
CA ALA A 13 7.47 2.57 -10.45
C ALA A 13 7.66 1.10 -10.06
N ASP A 14 8.11 0.85 -8.83
CA ASP A 14 8.28 -0.48 -8.25
C ASP A 14 7.84 -0.44 -6.79
N LEU A 15 6.85 -1.26 -6.43
CA LEU A 15 6.35 -1.37 -5.06
C LEU A 15 7.21 -2.31 -4.21
N LEU A 16 8.01 -3.18 -4.83
CA LEU A 16 8.83 -4.18 -4.14
C LEU A 16 9.95 -3.55 -3.28
N VAL A 17 10.36 -2.32 -3.62
CA VAL A 17 11.42 -1.59 -2.90
C VAL A 17 10.92 -0.89 -1.64
N LEU A 18 9.61 -0.77 -1.47
CA LEU A 18 8.99 -0.07 -0.35
C LEU A 18 8.81 -1.00 0.84
N ASP A 19 9.01 -0.49 2.05
CA ASP A 19 8.67 -1.22 3.26
C ASP A 19 7.15 -1.32 3.48
N ASP A 20 6.72 -2.15 4.43
CA ASP A 20 5.29 -2.35 4.73
C ASP A 20 4.58 -1.05 5.13
N THR A 21 5.27 -0.16 5.84
CA THR A 21 4.69 1.11 6.30
C THR A 21 4.48 2.05 5.13
N GLU A 22 5.47 2.15 4.24
CA GLU A 22 5.39 2.98 3.02
C GLU A 22 4.25 2.55 2.12
N ILE A 23 4.08 1.24 1.90
CA ILE A 23 2.96 0.68 1.14
C ILE A 23 1.61 1.00 1.79
N GLN A 24 1.48 0.81 3.11
CA GLN A 24 0.26 1.14 3.84
C GLN A 24 -0.09 2.62 3.77
N VAL A 25 0.91 3.50 3.85
CA VAL A 25 0.73 4.94 3.68
C VAL A 25 0.25 5.26 2.26
N LEU A 26 0.87 4.65 1.24
CA LEU A 26 0.51 4.86 -0.17
C LEU A 26 -0.94 4.44 -0.44
N HIS A 27 -1.32 3.25 0.03
CA HIS A 27 -2.70 2.75 -0.02
C HIS A 27 -3.68 3.66 0.68
N SER A 28 -3.35 4.12 1.89
CA SER A 28 -4.20 5.05 2.62
C SER A 28 -4.42 6.37 1.88
N ARG A 29 -3.42 6.86 1.15
CA ARG A 29 -3.53 8.09 0.35
C ARG A 29 -4.38 7.90 -0.90
N ILE A 30 -4.25 6.75 -1.59
CA ILE A 30 -5.05 6.41 -2.77
C ILE A 30 -6.51 6.17 -2.38
N GLN A 31 -6.79 5.44 -1.29
CA GLN A 31 -8.16 5.25 -0.82
C GLN A 31 -8.87 6.59 -0.58
N ARG A 32 -8.20 7.55 0.07
CA ARG A 32 -8.77 8.89 0.26
C ARG A 32 -8.95 9.67 -1.04
N GLN A 33 -8.16 9.38 -2.07
CA GLN A 33 -8.35 9.98 -3.39
C GLN A 33 -9.58 9.36 -4.08
N LEU A 34 -9.75 8.04 -4.06
CA LEU A 34 -10.95 7.37 -4.56
C LEU A 34 -12.21 7.88 -3.87
N ASP A 35 -12.20 7.95 -2.53
CA ASP A 35 -13.34 8.47 -1.75
C ASP A 35 -13.71 9.90 -2.19
N HIS A 36 -12.70 10.73 -2.47
CA HIS A 36 -12.90 12.10 -2.94
C HIS A 36 -13.44 12.15 -4.37
N GLU A 37 -12.90 11.34 -5.29
CA GLU A 37 -13.33 11.30 -6.69
C GLU A 37 -14.77 10.80 -6.81
N TYR A 38 -15.13 9.72 -6.11
CA TYR A 38 -16.53 9.27 -6.08
C TYR A 38 -17.47 10.30 -5.46
N ALA A 39 -17.04 11.03 -4.42
CA ALA A 39 -17.87 12.05 -3.79
C ALA A 39 -18.03 13.32 -4.66
N CYS A 40 -17.03 13.70 -5.45
CA CYS A 40 -17.00 14.98 -6.16
C CYS A 40 -17.25 14.87 -7.66
N ALA A 41 -16.82 13.79 -8.30
CA ALA A 41 -16.92 13.55 -9.74
C ALA A 41 -17.89 12.42 -10.11
N LEU A 42 -18.40 11.67 -9.12
CA LEU A 42 -19.28 10.50 -9.29
C LEU A 42 -18.61 9.30 -9.99
N GLU A 43 -17.33 9.41 -10.32
CA GLU A 43 -16.48 8.36 -10.88
C GLU A 43 -15.04 8.58 -10.41
N ALA A 44 -14.24 7.51 -10.39
CA ALA A 44 -12.82 7.57 -10.09
C ALA A 44 -12.00 7.81 -11.37
N ASP A 45 -10.85 8.45 -11.22
CA ASP A 45 -9.90 8.56 -12.32
C ASP A 45 -9.29 7.16 -12.60
N PRO A 46 -9.21 6.72 -13.88
CA PRO A 46 -8.66 5.41 -14.21
C PRO A 46 -7.25 5.16 -13.68
N GLU A 47 -6.42 6.19 -13.57
CA GLU A 47 -5.07 6.09 -13.00
C GLU A 47 -5.13 5.84 -11.49
N THR A 48 -6.07 6.47 -10.77
CA THR A 48 -6.27 6.23 -9.35
C THR A 48 -6.73 4.79 -9.11
N GLU A 49 -7.65 4.27 -9.93
CA GLU A 49 -8.10 2.87 -9.87
C GLU A 49 -6.98 1.89 -10.18
N PHE A 50 -6.16 2.16 -11.21
CA PHE A 50 -5.04 1.32 -11.59
C PHE A 50 -4.01 1.20 -10.46
N ARG A 51 -3.59 2.34 -9.88
CA ARG A 51 -2.63 2.36 -8.76
C ARG A 51 -3.18 1.68 -7.51
N HIS A 52 -4.49 1.76 -7.28
CA HIS A 52 -5.14 1.02 -6.20
C HIS A 52 -5.06 -0.49 -6.43
N ALA A 53 -5.35 -0.95 -7.66
CA ALA A 53 -5.24 -2.36 -8.02
C ALA A 53 -3.81 -2.90 -7.85
N GLU A 54 -2.79 -2.15 -8.29
CA GLU A 54 -1.38 -2.52 -8.09
C GLU A 54 -1.02 -2.70 -6.60
N LEU A 55 -1.55 -1.83 -5.73
CA LEU A 55 -1.34 -1.95 -4.29
C LEU A 55 -2.02 -3.18 -3.68
N ILE A 56 -3.24 -3.50 -4.12
CA ILE A 56 -3.94 -4.71 -3.66
C ILE A 56 -3.17 -5.96 -4.07
N GLU A 57 -2.70 -6.05 -5.32
CA GLU A 57 -1.88 -7.16 -5.80
C GLU A 57 -0.60 -7.31 -4.97
N GLU A 58 0.04 -6.19 -4.63
CA GLU A 58 1.24 -6.18 -3.80
C GLU A 58 0.97 -6.62 -2.36
N PHE A 59 -0.17 -6.24 -1.75
CA PHE A 59 -0.58 -6.76 -0.44
C PHE A 59 -0.82 -8.26 -0.50
N ASP A 60 -1.56 -8.75 -1.50
CA ASP A 60 -1.81 -10.17 -1.68
C ASP A 60 -0.50 -10.96 -1.84
N ARG A 61 0.47 -10.40 -2.57
CA ARG A 61 1.81 -10.99 -2.73
C ARG A 61 2.57 -11.05 -1.40
N ARG A 62 2.46 -10.03 -0.53
CA ARG A 62 3.10 -10.02 0.80
C ARG A 62 2.44 -11.01 1.76
N ASP A 63 1.12 -11.12 1.72
CA ASP A 63 0.37 -12.06 2.55
C ASP A 63 0.58 -13.52 2.11
N ALA A 64 0.74 -13.75 0.81
CA ALA A 64 1.03 -15.08 0.25
C ALA A 64 2.47 -15.54 0.50
N GLN A 65 3.40 -14.63 0.79
CA GLN A 65 4.75 -15.01 1.17
C GLN A 65 4.70 -15.62 2.57
N PRO A 66 5.09 -16.89 2.74
CA PRO A 66 5.21 -17.47 4.07
C PRO A 66 6.20 -16.58 4.81
N SER A 67 5.71 -15.85 5.82
CA SER A 67 6.54 -14.96 6.60
C SER A 67 7.78 -15.76 6.98
N THR A 68 8.95 -15.40 6.45
CA THR A 68 10.18 -15.68 7.19
C THR A 68 10.16 -14.71 8.35
N ARG A 69 9.18 -14.92 9.25
CA ARG A 69 9.13 -14.38 10.58
C ARG A 69 10.47 -14.76 11.14
N ARG A 70 11.29 -13.75 11.47
CA ARG A 70 12.53 -13.89 12.23
C ARG A 70 12.41 -15.09 13.17
N PRO A 71 13.38 -16.05 13.19
CA PRO A 71 13.39 -17.03 14.27
C PRO A 71 13.35 -16.22 15.55
N ALA A 72 12.41 -16.55 16.44
CA ALA A 72 12.30 -15.90 17.73
C ALA A 72 13.65 -16.03 18.44
N LEU A 73 14.47 -14.98 18.37
CA LEU A 73 15.63 -14.77 19.22
C LEU A 73 15.09 -14.48 20.62
N HIS A 74 14.59 -15.52 21.29
CA HIS A 74 14.56 -15.57 22.74
C HIS A 74 14.70 -17.02 23.23
N LEU A 75 15.74 -17.70 22.73
CA LEU A 75 16.43 -18.72 23.49
C LEU A 75 17.25 -18.03 24.58
N MET A 76 16.62 -17.65 25.69
CA MET A 76 17.30 -17.27 26.94
C MET A 76 16.37 -17.59 28.11
N ALA A 77 16.28 -18.86 28.47
CA ALA A 77 16.16 -19.31 29.86
C ALA A 77 16.35 -20.84 29.90
N GLU A 78 17.57 -21.30 29.66
CA GLU A 78 18.07 -22.40 30.48
C GLU A 78 18.51 -21.80 31.81
N LEU A 79 17.87 -22.24 32.90
CA LEU A 79 18.43 -22.70 34.18
C LEU A 79 17.29 -22.86 35.20
#